data_AF-A0A959RN22-F1
#
_entry.id   AF-A0A959RN22-F1
#
_cell.length_a   1.000
_cell.length_b   1.000
_cell.length_c   1.000
_cell.angle_alpha   90.00
_cell.angle_beta   90.00
_cell.angle_gamma   90.00
#
_symmetry.space_group_name_H-M   'P 1'
#
loop_
_entity.id
_entity.type
_entity.pdbx_description
1 polymer ?
#
loop_
_entity_poly.entity_id
_entity_poly.type
_entity_poly.pdbx_seq_one_letter_code
_entity_poly.pdbx_strand_id
1 'polypeptide(L)'
;MTKKIDVANPVVELDGDEMTRVLWKFIKEQLILPYLNVELQYFDLGIENRDKTNDQVTIDAAHAIKKTGVGIKCATITPDEARVKEF
;
A
#
# COMPACT_ATOMS: atom_id res chain seq x y z
N MET A 1 -1.77 11.42 28.18
CA MET A 1 -1.80 10.73 26.89
C MET A 1 -0.40 10.24 26.58
N THR A 2 -0.22 8.96 26.28
CA THR A 2 1.07 8.40 25.86
C THR A 2 1.51 9.05 24.55
N LYS A 3 2.76 9.53 24.48
CA LYS A 3 3.32 10.12 23.25
C LYS A 3 3.46 9.01 22.19
N LYS A 4 3.06 9.28 20.95
CA LYS A 4 3.32 8.37 19.82
C LYS A 4 4.82 8.19 19.61
N ILE A 5 5.21 7.03 19.07
CA ILE A 5 6.59 6.76 18.69
C ILE A 5 6.86 7.49 17.37
N ASP A 6 7.83 8.39 17.36
CA ASP A 6 8.27 9.12 16.17
C ASP A 6 9.15 8.22 15.31
N VAL A 7 8.73 7.95 14.08
CA VAL A 7 9.48 7.14 13.11
C VAL A 7 10.35 8.06 12.26
N ALA A 8 11.67 7.82 12.26
CA ALA A 8 12.65 8.75 11.70
C ALA A 8 12.63 8.86 10.17
N ASN A 9 12.27 7.78 9.47
CA ASN A 9 12.25 7.71 8.01
C ASN A 9 10.86 7.28 7.52
N PRO A 10 10.44 7.71 6.32
CA PRO A 10 9.19 7.27 5.73
C PRO A 10 9.21 5.77 5.41
N VAL A 11 8.02 5.20 5.25
CA VAL A 11 7.82 3.84 4.75
C VAL A 11 6.97 3.90 3.50
N VAL A 12 7.33 3.12 2.47
CA VAL A 12 6.52 3.03 1.27
C VAL A 12 5.38 2.06 1.51
N GLU A 13 4.15 2.52 1.31
CA GLU A 13 2.93 1.75 1.49
C GLU A 13 2.34 1.41 0.12
N LEU A 14 2.24 0.12 -0.18
CA LEU A 14 1.62 -0.39 -1.41
C LEU A 14 0.28 -1.03 -1.03
N ASP A 15 -0.81 -0.33 -1.29
CA ASP A 15 -2.17 -0.83 -1.03
C ASP A 15 -2.57 -1.90 -2.04
N GLY A 16 -3.59 -2.67 -1.72
CA GLY A 16 -3.94 -3.90 -2.43
C GLY A 16 -5.40 -4.00 -2.83
N ASP A 17 -5.84 -5.25 -2.96
CA ASP A 17 -7.15 -5.62 -3.48
C ASP A 17 -8.00 -6.38 -2.45
N GLU A 18 -9.30 -6.50 -2.77
CA GLU A 18 -10.28 -7.36 -2.11
C GLU A 18 -10.32 -7.24 -0.57
N MET A 19 -10.44 -8.37 0.14
CA MET A 19 -10.56 -8.39 1.59
C MET A 19 -9.29 -7.90 2.29
N THR A 20 -8.12 -8.10 1.67
CA THR A 20 -6.85 -7.64 2.24
C THR A 20 -6.76 -6.11 2.28
N ARG A 21 -7.31 -5.40 1.28
CA ARG A 21 -7.40 -3.92 1.30
C ARG A 21 -8.23 -3.42 2.48
N VAL A 22 -9.38 -4.06 2.73
CA VAL A 22 -10.28 -3.71 3.84
C VAL A 22 -9.60 -3.97 5.19
N LEU A 23 -8.98 -5.13 5.37
CA LEU A 23 -8.24 -5.46 6.59
C LEU A 23 -7.04 -4.54 6.81
N TRP A 24 -6.32 -4.18 5.74
CA TRP A 24 -5.17 -3.29 5.80
C TRP A 24 -5.54 -1.91 6.36
N LYS A 25 -6.68 -1.35 5.94
CA LYS A 25 -7.23 -0.12 6.53
C LYS A 25 -7.45 -0.27 8.05
N PHE A 26 -8.10 -1.35 8.50
CA PHE A 26 -8.33 -1.57 9.92
C PHE A 26 -7.05 -1.74 10.73
N ILE A 27 -6.06 -2.48 10.19
CA ILE A 27 -4.75 -2.64 10.83
C ILE A 27 -4.07 -1.28 11.01
N LYS A 28 -4.05 -0.43 9.97
CA LYS A 28 -3.45 0.90 10.07
C LYS A 28 -4.16 1.76 11.12
N GLU A 29 -5.49 1.84 11.06
CA GLU A 29 -6.29 2.71 11.91
C GLU A 29 -6.31 2.29 13.38
N GLN A 30 -6.29 0.98 13.66
CA GLN A 30 -6.43 0.46 15.03
C GLN A 30 -5.09 0.11 15.66
N LEU A 31 -4.11 -0.38 14.87
CA LEU A 31 -2.91 -1.02 15.41
C LEU A 31 -1.61 -0.27 15.09
N ILE A 32 -1.62 0.70 14.16
CA ILE A 32 -0.41 1.42 13.75
C ILE A 32 -0.51 2.91 14.07
N LEU A 33 -1.41 3.63 13.41
CA LEU A 33 -1.53 5.09 13.49
C LEU A 33 -1.89 5.64 14.88
N PRO A 34 -2.56 4.91 15.79
CA PRO A 34 -2.71 5.36 17.18
C PRO A 34 -1.40 5.42 17.96
N TYR A 35 -0.40 4.62 17.56
CA TYR A 35 0.83 4.41 18.31
C TYR A 35 2.07 5.01 17.65
N LEU A 36 2.07 5.13 16.31
CA LEU A 36 3.19 5.64 15.53
C LEU A 36 2.87 6.99 14.88
N ASN A 37 3.84 7.89 14.90
CA ASN A 37 3.92 9.05 14.03
C ASN A 37 4.88 8.70 12.89
N VAL A 38 4.34 8.23 11.77
CA VAL A 38 5.09 7.70 10.63
C VAL A 38 4.59 8.33 9.33
N GLU A 39 5.51 8.73 8.47
CA GLU A 39 5.19 9.17 7.11
C GLU A 39 5.03 7.94 6.20
N LEU A 40 3.87 7.82 5.56
CA LEU A 40 3.57 6.75 4.61
C LEU A 40 3.56 7.32 3.20
N GLN A 41 4.51 6.88 2.37
CA GLN A 41 4.51 7.18 0.94
C GLN A 41 3.57 6.19 0.25
N TYR A 42 2.33 6.63 0.03
CA TYR A 42 1.23 5.78 -0.41
C TYR A 42 1.19 5.59 -1.93
N PHE A 43 1.07 4.33 -2.35
CA PHE A 43 0.84 3.91 -3.73
C PHE A 43 -0.33 2.92 -3.76
N ASP A 44 -1.34 3.23 -4.57
CA ASP A 44 -2.49 2.34 -4.74
C ASP A 44 -2.20 1.30 -5.83
N LEU A 45 -1.90 0.06 -5.45
CA LEU A 45 -1.73 -1.04 -6.41
C LEU A 45 -3.01 -1.87 -6.57
N GLY A 46 -4.16 -1.33 -6.20
CA GLY A 46 -5.44 -1.92 -6.54
C GLY A 46 -5.56 -2.12 -8.06
N ILE A 47 -6.20 -3.21 -8.49
CA ILE A 47 -6.26 -3.63 -9.89
C ILE A 47 -6.81 -2.53 -10.81
N GLU A 48 -7.83 -1.80 -10.36
CA GLU A 48 -8.37 -0.67 -11.12
C GLU A 48 -7.36 0.46 -11.30
N ASN A 49 -6.53 0.76 -10.29
CA ASN A 49 -5.54 1.82 -10.39
C ASN A 49 -4.33 1.39 -11.22
N ARG A 50 -3.95 0.11 -11.13
CA ARG A 50 -2.96 -0.46 -12.05
C ARG A 50 -3.45 -0.40 -13.49
N ASP A 51 -4.70 -0.77 -13.76
CA ASP A 51 -5.27 -0.63 -15.11
C ASP A 51 -5.30 0.82 -15.60
N LYS A 52 -5.85 1.75 -14.80
CA LYS A 52 -5.90 3.20 -15.10
C LYS A 52 -4.54 3.81 -15.41
N THR A 53 -3.46 3.27 -14.84
CA THR A 53 -2.09 3.78 -15.00
C THR A 53 -1.24 2.98 -15.97
N ASN A 54 -1.81 1.99 -16.68
CA ASN A 54 -1.06 1.02 -17.48
C ASN A 54 0.09 0.38 -16.68
N ASP A 55 -0.21 0.03 -15.43
CA ASP A 55 0.69 -0.55 -14.42
C ASP A 55 1.90 0.32 -14.02
N GLN A 56 1.93 1.60 -14.43
CA GLN A 56 3.00 2.53 -14.07
C GLN A 56 3.12 2.74 -12.55
N VAL A 57 1.99 2.71 -11.82
CA VAL A 57 1.99 2.84 -10.35
C VAL A 57 2.81 1.75 -9.65
N THR A 58 2.87 0.55 -10.23
CA THR A 58 3.65 -0.58 -9.71
C THR A 58 5.16 -0.31 -9.84
N ILE A 59 5.57 0.27 -10.97
CA ILE A 59 6.97 0.67 -11.22
C ILE A 59 7.37 1.81 -10.30
N ASP A 60 6.53 2.82 -10.17
CA ASP A 60 6.80 3.99 -9.33
C ASP A 60 6.93 3.59 -7.86
N ALA A 61 6.08 2.69 -7.38
CA ALA A 61 6.16 2.14 -6.04
C ALA A 61 7.47 1.35 -5.81
N ALA A 62 7.92 0.56 -6.79
CA ALA A 62 9.20 -0.15 -6.72
C ALA A 62 10.39 0.82 -6.66
N HIS A 63 10.35 1.90 -7.44
CA HIS A 63 11.37 2.96 -7.41
C HIS A 63 11.37 3.71 -6.07
N ALA A 64 10.20 3.98 -5.49
CA ALA A 64 10.08 4.57 -4.17
C ALA A 64 10.66 3.65 -3.08
N ILE A 65 10.37 2.35 -3.12
CA ILE A 65 10.98 1.37 -2.19
C ILE A 65 12.51 1.40 -2.34
N LYS A 66 13.02 1.38 -3.57
CA LYS A 66 14.47 1.41 -3.82
C LYS A 66 15.14 2.65 -3.22
N LYS A 67 14.45 3.81 -3.23
CA LYS A 67 14.94 5.07 -2.65
C LYS A 67 14.85 5.09 -1.13
N THR A 68 13.75 4.60 -0.57
CA THR A 68 13.45 4.65 0.88
C THR A 68 14.07 3.49 1.66
N GLY A 69 14.29 2.35 1.00
CA GLY A 69 14.87 1.13 1.57
C GLY A 69 13.87 0.19 2.26
N VAL A 70 12.65 0.66 2.56
CA VAL A 70 11.61 -0.12 3.25
C VAL A 70 10.26 0.06 2.57
N GLY A 71 9.58 -1.05 2.31
CA GLY A 71 8.21 -1.09 1.79
C GLY A 71 7.35 -2.12 2.51
N ILE A 72 6.06 -1.82 2.64
CA ILE A 72 5.03 -2.74 3.11
C ILE A 72 3.99 -2.89 2.01
N LYS A 73 3.66 -4.13 1.66
CA LYS A 73 2.79 -4.43 0.52
C LYS A 73 1.59 -5.27 0.95
N CYS A 74 0.40 -4.74 0.69
CA CYS A 74 -0.85 -5.48 0.75
C CYS A 74 -0.97 -6.44 -0.45
N ALA A 75 -1.71 -7.54 -0.30
CA ALA A 75 -1.89 -8.51 -1.37
C ALA A 75 -2.66 -7.89 -2.56
N THR A 76 -2.26 -8.24 -3.77
CA THR A 76 -2.79 -7.69 -5.03
C THR A 76 -3.22 -8.82 -5.96
N ILE A 77 -4.27 -8.60 -6.73
CA ILE A 77 -4.72 -9.54 -7.77
C ILE A 77 -3.66 -9.62 -8.87
N THR A 78 -3.32 -10.82 -9.33
CA THR A 78 -2.67 -11.01 -10.63
C THR A 78 -3.75 -11.46 -11.60
N PRO A 79 -4.18 -10.62 -12.56
CA PRO A 79 -5.35 -10.93 -13.37
C PRO A 79 -5.04 -12.07 -14.34
N ASP A 80 -5.95 -13.03 -14.38
CA ASP A 80 -6.07 -14.02 -15.45
C ASP A 80 -7.19 -13.61 -16.43
N GLU A 81 -7.44 -14.44 -17.44
CA GLU A 81 -8.48 -14.19 -18.45
C GLU A 81 -9.90 -13.99 -17.87
N ALA A 82 -10.18 -14.57 -16.69
CA ALA A 82 -11.46 -14.40 -16.02
C ALA A 82 -11.51 -13.05 -15.29
N ARG A 83 -10.43 -12.67 -14.60
CA ARG A 83 -10.32 -11.40 -13.89
C ARG A 83 -10.31 -10.18 -14.82
N VAL A 84 -9.77 -10.30 -16.04
CA VAL A 84 -9.84 -9.23 -17.08
C VAL A 84 -11.28 -8.95 -17.54
N LYS A 85 -12.22 -9.88 -17.34
CA LYS A 85 -13.65 -9.62 -17.63
C LYS A 85 -14.38 -8.98 -16.46
N GLU A 86 -13.83 -9.12 -15.26
CA GLU A 86 -14.40 -8.62 -14.01
C GLU A 86 -13.98 -7.16 -13.75
N PHE A 87 -12.77 -6.79 -14.16
CA PHE A 87 -12.16 -5.47 -14.00
C PHE A 87 -11.79 -4.90 -15.38
#